data_AF-B8BXY2-F1
#
_entry.id   AF-B8BXY2-F1
#
_cell.length_a   1.000
_cell.length_b   1.000
_cell.length_c   1.000
_cell.angle_alpha   90.00
_cell.angle_beta   90.00
_cell.angle_gamma   90.00
#
_symmetry.space_group_name_H-M   'P 1'
#
loop_
_entity.id
_entity.type
_entity.pdbx_description
1 polymer ?
#
loop_
_entity_poly.entity_id
_entity_poly.type
_entity_poly.pdbx_seq_one_letter_code
_entity_poly.pdbx_strand_id
1 'polypeptide(L)'
;WQEYFQMLQEYKLIHHDTNVPFQSKEFRSLGIWVATQRTQYRRLSNGVHSNITQERIDQLNSIDFCWEPKSLLGYKSWEESFENLKKYKSVTGHTNVPTRYQQDVQLGTWVKKQRAMYRLFREGKKSQINQERIDLMDSIGFQW
;
A
#
# COMPACT_ATOMS: atom_id res chain seq x y z
N TRP A 1 14.02 -0.54 19.95
CA TRP A 1 14.37 -1.59 18.96
C TRP A 1 13.95 -2.95 19.50
N GLN A 2 14.58 -3.45 20.57
CA GLN A 2 14.26 -4.72 21.23
C GLN A 2 12.75 -4.93 21.46
N GLU A 3 12.07 -3.95 22.05
CA GLU A 3 10.62 -3.98 22.29
C GLU A 3 9.81 -4.24 21.01
N TYR A 4 10.00 -3.43 19.96
CA TYR A 4 9.31 -3.60 18.68
C TYR A 4 9.68 -4.91 17.97
N PHE A 5 10.91 -5.39 18.14
CA PHE A 5 11.35 -6.67 17.58
C PHE A 5 10.61 -7.83 18.27
N GLN A 6 10.48 -7.79 19.59
CA GLN A 6 9.69 -8.77 20.35
C GLN A 6 8.21 -8.73 19.94
N MET A 7 7.61 -7.53 19.85
CA MET A 7 6.23 -7.39 19.38
C MET A 7 6.02 -7.97 17.98
N LEU A 8 7.02 -7.87 17.10
CA LEU A 8 6.96 -8.47 15.77
C LEU A 8 7.06 -9.99 15.81
N GLN A 9 7.84 -10.56 16.72
CA GLN A 9 7.90 -12.01 16.94
C GLN A 9 6.54 -12.54 17.41
N GLU A 10 5.93 -11.87 18.39
CA GLU A 10 4.59 -12.21 18.89
C GLU A 10 3.54 -12.11 17.78
N TYR A 11 3.59 -11.04 16.97
CA TYR A 11 2.73 -10.89 15.81
C TYR A 11 2.90 -12.04 14.80
N LYS A 12 4.14 -12.43 14.49
CA LYS A 12 4.42 -13.57 13.58
C LYS A 12 3.86 -14.89 14.12
N LEU A 13 3.90 -15.11 15.44
CA LEU A 13 3.34 -16.33 16.03
C LEU A 13 1.82 -16.42 15.82
N ILE A 14 1.12 -15.30 15.89
CA ILE A 14 -0.35 -15.24 15.77
C ILE A 14 -0.80 -15.20 14.31
N HIS A 15 -0.14 -14.39 13.48
CA HIS A 15 -0.56 -14.10 12.11
C HIS A 15 0.19 -14.89 11.05
N HIS A 16 1.23 -15.63 11.44
CA HIS A 16 2.11 -16.42 10.56
C HIS A 16 2.82 -15.61 9.47
N ASP A 17 2.90 -14.28 9.64
CA ASP A 17 3.65 -13.38 8.78
C ASP A 17 4.23 -12.19 9.55
N THR A 18 5.11 -11.43 8.92
CA THR A 18 5.66 -10.18 9.50
C THR A 18 4.96 -8.95 8.90
N ASN A 19 3.74 -9.12 8.42
CA ASN A 19 3.06 -8.18 7.55
C ASN A 19 2.11 -7.27 8.33
N VAL A 20 2.68 -6.49 9.24
CA VAL A 20 1.90 -5.69 10.18
C VAL A 20 1.19 -4.51 9.47
N PRO A 21 -0.15 -4.44 9.50
CA PRO A 21 -0.90 -3.35 8.86
C PRO A 21 -0.88 -2.08 9.71
N PHE A 22 -0.29 -0.99 9.20
CA PHE A 22 -0.23 0.30 9.92
C PHE A 22 -1.61 0.96 10.15
N GLN A 23 -2.63 0.51 9.43
CA GLN A 23 -4.01 0.99 9.57
C GLN A 23 -4.75 0.37 10.75
N SER A 24 -4.29 -0.79 11.24
CA SER A 24 -4.86 -1.40 12.44
C SER A 24 -4.67 -0.44 13.62
N LYS A 25 -5.75 -0.17 14.37
CA LYS A 25 -5.65 0.67 15.58
C LYS A 25 -4.79 0.01 16.65
N GLU A 26 -4.82 -1.32 16.71
CA GLU A 26 -4.09 -2.15 17.67
C GLU A 26 -2.58 -2.18 17.34
N PHE A 27 -2.23 -2.36 16.06
CA PHE A 27 -0.84 -2.51 15.64
C PHE A 27 -0.26 -1.27 14.95
N ARG A 28 -0.86 -0.09 15.15
CA ARG A 28 -0.45 1.13 14.43
C ARG A 28 1.03 1.45 14.62
N SER A 29 1.51 1.44 15.86
CA SER A 29 2.90 1.74 16.20
C SER A 29 3.86 0.71 15.58
N LEU A 30 3.54 -0.58 15.74
CA LEU A 30 4.33 -1.68 15.17
C LEU A 30 4.36 -1.63 13.63
N GLY A 31 3.22 -1.37 12.99
CA GLY A 31 3.11 -1.24 11.54
C GLY A 31 3.93 -0.07 10.98
N ILE A 32 3.93 1.08 11.65
CA ILE A 32 4.79 2.23 11.30
C ILE A 32 6.28 1.85 11.46
N TRP A 33 6.62 1.15 12.54
CA TRP A 33 7.99 0.72 12.79
C TRP A 33 8.49 -0.27 11.71
N VAL A 34 7.67 -1.28 11.37
CA VAL A 34 7.93 -2.24 10.28
C VAL A 34 8.12 -1.53 8.93
N ALA A 35 7.25 -0.57 8.60
CA ALA A 35 7.36 0.21 7.35
C ALA A 35 8.64 1.05 7.31
N THR A 36 9.08 1.56 8.46
CA THR A 36 10.34 2.29 8.60
C THR A 36 11.53 1.38 8.30
N GLN A 37 11.57 0.14 8.82
CA GLN A 37 12.67 -0.78 8.55
C GLN A 37 12.80 -1.11 7.06
N ARG A 38 11.69 -1.38 6.39
CA ARG A 38 11.64 -1.60 4.93
C ARG A 38 12.14 -0.39 4.15
N THR A 39 11.78 0.82 4.59
CA THR A 39 12.24 2.06 3.95
C THR A 39 13.75 2.25 4.10
N GLN A 40 14.29 2.01 5.31
CA GLN A 40 15.73 2.12 5.57
C GLN A 40 16.52 1.06 4.79
N TYR A 41 16.03 -0.17 4.71
CA TYR A 41 16.66 -1.24 3.93
C TYR A 41 16.67 -0.94 2.42
N ARG A 42 15.56 -0.41 1.88
CA ARG A 42 15.49 0.02 0.48
C ARG A 42 16.47 1.15 0.18
N ARG A 43 16.59 2.13 1.09
CA ARG A 43 17.59 3.21 0.94
C ARG A 43 19.00 2.64 0.86
N LEU A 44 19.35 1.74 1.77
CA LEU A 44 20.64 1.06 1.78
C LEU A 44 20.89 0.31 0.45
N SER A 45 19.90 -0.44 -0.02
CA SER A 45 19.98 -1.21 -1.28
C SER A 45 20.17 -0.32 -2.52
N ASN A 46 19.65 0.91 -2.48
CA ASN A 46 19.81 1.90 -3.55
C ASN A 46 21.08 2.75 -3.43
N GLY A 47 22.00 2.40 -2.52
CA GLY A 47 23.24 3.15 -2.29
C GLY A 47 23.02 4.51 -1.59
N VAL A 48 21.84 4.73 -1.00
CA VAL A 48 21.52 5.94 -0.23
C VAL A 48 21.83 5.68 1.24
N HIS A 49 22.39 6.69 1.93
CA HIS A 49 22.64 6.61 3.37
C HIS A 49 21.38 6.19 4.15
N SER A 50 21.56 5.24 5.08
CA SER A 50 20.53 4.57 5.86
C SER A 50 21.00 4.37 7.30
N ASN A 51 20.06 4.41 8.24
CA ASN A 51 20.33 4.24 9.68
C ASN A 51 20.11 2.79 10.16
N ILE A 52 19.84 1.84 9.24
CA ILE A 52 19.73 0.42 9.58
C ILE A 52 21.13 -0.20 9.62
N THR A 53 21.44 -0.90 10.72
CA THR A 53 22.70 -1.60 10.90
C THR A 53 22.61 -3.03 10.38
N GLN A 54 23.75 -3.66 10.09
CA GLN A 54 23.79 -5.07 9.67
C GLN A 54 23.18 -6.00 10.74
N GLU A 55 23.51 -5.78 12.01
CA GLU A 55 22.94 -6.54 13.13
C GLU A 55 21.40 -6.52 13.14
N ARG A 56 20.80 -5.37 12.85
CA ARG A 56 19.35 -5.20 12.78
C ARG A 56 18.73 -5.93 11.58
N ILE A 57 19.44 -5.96 10.46
CA ILE A 57 19.05 -6.73 9.28
C ILE A 57 19.10 -8.22 9.62
N ASP A 58 20.16 -8.70 10.26
CA ASP A 58 20.33 -10.10 10.62
C ASP A 58 19.26 -10.58 11.60
N GLN A 59 18.92 -9.75 12.60
CA GLN A 59 17.81 -10.04 13.52
C GLN A 59 16.47 -10.14 12.79
N LEU A 60 16.16 -9.24 11.86
CA LEU A 60 14.94 -9.31 11.06
C LEU A 60 14.94 -10.53 10.13
N ASN A 61 16.08 -10.86 9.51
CA ASN A 61 16.21 -12.05 8.67
C ASN A 61 16.01 -13.34 9.48
N SER A 62 16.42 -13.39 10.75
CA SER A 62 16.25 -14.56 11.61
C SER A 62 14.78 -14.95 11.85
N ILE A 63 13.85 -14.01 11.61
CA ILE A 63 12.41 -14.23 11.73
C ILE A 63 11.72 -14.21 10.36
N ASP A 64 12.43 -14.49 9.27
CA ASP A 64 11.93 -14.48 7.89
C ASP A 64 11.19 -13.17 7.54
N PHE A 65 11.74 -12.04 7.99
CA PHE A 65 11.09 -10.75 7.79
C PHE A 65 10.90 -10.42 6.30
N CYS A 66 9.66 -10.17 5.91
CA CYS A 66 9.32 -9.78 4.55
C CYS A 66 9.72 -8.32 4.31
N TRP A 67 10.86 -8.10 3.64
CA TRP A 67 11.36 -6.77 3.24
C TRP A 67 10.56 -6.13 2.11
N GLU A 68 10.04 -6.94 1.19
CA GLU A 68 9.28 -6.52 0.01
C GLU A 68 7.85 -7.09 0.01
N PRO A 69 7.01 -6.65 0.95
CA PRO A 69 5.62 -7.04 0.93
C PRO A 69 4.92 -6.39 -0.26
N LYS A 70 4.26 -7.19 -1.10
CA LYS A 70 3.52 -6.69 -2.25
C LYS A 70 2.37 -5.73 -1.89
N SER A 71 1.96 -5.65 -0.61
CA SER A 71 0.73 -4.94 -0.17
C SER A 71 0.85 -3.93 1.00
N LEU A 72 1.97 -3.84 1.73
CA LEU A 72 1.94 -3.24 3.09
C LEU A 72 2.28 -1.76 3.22
N LEU A 73 2.50 -1.05 2.11
CA LEU A 73 2.48 0.41 2.17
C LEU A 73 1.06 0.97 2.25
N GLY A 74 0.04 0.12 2.44
CA GLY A 74 -1.37 0.55 2.43
C GLY A 74 -1.77 1.03 1.04
N TYR A 75 -1.11 0.50 0.03
CA TYR A 75 -1.57 0.62 -1.32
C TYR A 75 -2.09 -0.76 -1.66
N LYS A 76 -3.42 -0.87 -1.58
CA LYS A 76 -4.16 -1.93 -2.24
C LYS A 76 -3.65 -2.06 -3.67
N SER A 77 -3.59 -3.28 -4.19
CA SER A 77 -3.23 -3.47 -5.59
C SER A 77 -4.24 -2.72 -6.48
N TRP A 78 -3.90 -2.55 -7.77
CA TRP A 78 -4.86 -1.90 -8.68
C TRP A 78 -6.17 -2.71 -8.73
N GLU A 79 -6.06 -4.03 -8.76
CA GLU A 79 -7.16 -4.99 -8.81
C GLU A 79 -8.00 -4.92 -7.54
N GLU A 80 -7.37 -4.90 -6.36
CA GLU A 80 -8.10 -4.78 -5.09
C GLU A 80 -8.79 -3.42 -4.97
N SER A 81 -8.14 -2.34 -5.43
CA SER A 81 -8.74 -1.00 -5.45
C SER A 81 -9.92 -0.94 -6.42
N PHE A 82 -9.81 -1.61 -7.57
CA PHE A 82 -10.87 -1.72 -8.56
C PHE A 82 -12.08 -2.50 -8.03
N GLU A 83 -11.86 -3.60 -7.32
CA GLU A 83 -12.94 -4.32 -6.64
C GLU A 83 -13.62 -3.47 -5.57
N ASN A 84 -12.86 -2.68 -4.80
CA ASN A 84 -13.44 -1.75 -3.83
C ASN A 84 -14.22 -0.61 -4.50
N LEU A 85 -13.81 -0.16 -5.69
CA LEU A 85 -14.58 0.80 -6.48
C LEU A 85 -15.91 0.19 -6.97
N LYS A 86 -15.91 -1.07 -7.41
CA LYS A 86 -17.16 -1.79 -7.77
C LYS A 86 -18.11 -1.86 -6.57
N LYS A 87 -17.60 -2.22 -5.40
CA LYS A 87 -18.38 -2.22 -4.14
C LYS A 87 -18.94 -0.83 -3.83
N TYR A 88 -18.11 0.21 -3.90
CA TYR A 88 -18.56 1.59 -3.69
C TYR A 88 -19.68 1.98 -4.66
N LYS A 89 -19.55 1.65 -5.95
CA LYS A 89 -20.59 1.88 -6.96
C LYS A 89 -21.86 1.11 -6.64
N SER A 90 -21.77 -0.15 -6.19
CA SER A 90 -22.96 -0.94 -5.84
C SER A 90 -23.78 -0.32 -4.69
N VAL A 91 -23.12 0.40 -3.77
CA VAL A 91 -23.78 1.05 -2.62
C VAL A 91 -24.28 2.45 -2.97
N THR A 92 -23.51 3.23 -3.74
CA THR A 92 -23.80 4.66 -4.00
C THR A 92 -24.44 4.92 -5.35
N GLY A 93 -24.42 3.95 -6.27
CA GLY A 93 -24.85 4.09 -7.66
C GLY A 93 -23.84 4.76 -8.60
N HIS A 94 -22.74 5.31 -8.09
CA HIS A 94 -21.78 6.08 -8.88
C HIS A 94 -20.32 5.82 -8.49
N THR A 95 -19.38 6.21 -9.34
CA THR A 95 -17.94 6.06 -9.08
C THR A 95 -17.26 7.32 -8.53
N ASN A 96 -18.03 8.34 -8.15
CA ASN A 96 -17.50 9.58 -7.57
C ASN A 96 -17.14 9.38 -6.11
N VAL A 97 -15.93 8.88 -5.86
CA VAL A 97 -15.38 8.72 -4.52
C VAL A 97 -14.74 10.04 -4.05
N PRO A 98 -15.16 10.62 -2.91
CA PRO A 98 -14.50 11.77 -2.33
C PRO A 98 -13.02 11.48 -2.02
N THR A 99 -12.12 12.44 -2.24
CA THR A 99 -10.68 12.24 -1.95
C THR A 99 -10.42 11.91 -0.47
N ARG A 100 -11.23 12.47 0.45
CA ARG A 100 -11.20 12.17 1.89
C ARG A 100 -12.36 11.26 2.32
N TYR A 101 -12.64 10.23 1.53
CA TYR A 101 -13.68 9.25 1.86
C TYR A 101 -13.34 8.57 3.20
N GLN A 102 -14.14 8.81 4.24
CA GLN A 102 -13.79 8.44 5.62
C GLN A 102 -13.75 6.92 5.83
N GLN A 103 -14.60 6.18 5.09
CA GLN A 103 -14.70 4.73 5.17
C GLN A 103 -13.54 4.03 4.46
N ASP A 104 -12.99 4.64 3.40
CA ASP A 104 -11.80 4.15 2.70
C ASP A 104 -11.01 5.31 2.06
N VAL A 105 -10.12 5.92 2.84
CA VAL A 105 -9.28 7.05 2.39
C VAL A 105 -8.34 6.63 1.26
N GLN A 106 -7.95 5.35 1.21
CA GLN A 106 -7.09 4.82 0.17
C GLN A 106 -7.83 4.78 -1.17
N LEU A 107 -9.09 4.35 -1.18
CA LEU A 107 -9.92 4.34 -2.38
C LEU A 107 -10.08 5.76 -2.96
N GLY A 108 -10.38 6.75 -2.11
CA GLY A 108 -10.49 8.15 -2.55
C GLY A 108 -9.18 8.70 -3.15
N THR A 109 -8.05 8.35 -2.54
CA THR A 109 -6.71 8.71 -3.05
C THR A 109 -6.41 7.98 -4.37
N TRP A 110 -6.77 6.70 -4.47
CA TRP A 110 -6.55 5.88 -5.65
C TRP A 110 -7.37 6.37 -6.84
N VAL A 111 -8.67 6.68 -6.66
CA VAL A 111 -9.54 7.25 -7.70
C VAL A 111 -8.95 8.56 -8.23
N LYS A 112 -8.50 9.46 -7.33
CA LYS A 112 -7.83 10.71 -7.73
C LYS A 112 -6.58 10.45 -8.58
N LYS A 113 -5.78 9.43 -8.22
CA LYS A 113 -4.58 9.05 -9.00
C LYS A 113 -4.96 8.52 -10.38
N GLN A 114 -6.00 7.69 -10.52
CA GLN A 114 -6.45 7.17 -11.83
C GLN A 114 -6.84 8.32 -12.77
N ARG A 115 -7.63 9.29 -12.29
CA ARG A 115 -8.01 10.48 -13.07
C ARG A 115 -6.81 11.29 -13.55
N ALA A 116 -5.84 11.52 -12.67
CA ALA A 116 -4.61 12.22 -13.01
C ALA A 116 -3.77 11.45 -14.05
N MET A 117 -3.64 10.13 -13.89
CA MET A 117 -2.92 9.28 -14.85
C MET A 117 -3.61 9.24 -16.21
N TYR A 118 -4.93 9.18 -16.26
CA TYR A 118 -5.69 9.23 -17.50
C TYR A 118 -5.55 10.57 -18.22
N ARG A 119 -5.59 11.68 -17.48
CA ARG A 119 -5.30 13.00 -18.06
C ARG A 119 -3.91 13.05 -18.71
N LEU A 120 -2.88 12.55 -18.03
CA LEU A 120 -1.52 12.48 -18.59
C LEU A 120 -1.47 11.60 -19.85
N PHE A 121 -2.16 10.45 -19.83
CA PHE A 121 -2.27 9.55 -20.98
C PHE A 121 -2.94 10.25 -22.18
N ARG A 122 -4.04 10.98 -21.96
CA ARG A 122 -4.74 11.76 -23.00
C ARG A 122 -3.89 12.90 -23.57
N GLU A 123 -3.01 13.49 -22.76
CA GLU A 123 -2.07 14.53 -23.18
C GLU A 123 -0.82 13.94 -23.88
N GLY A 124 -0.73 12.62 -24.08
CA GLY A 124 0.44 11.96 -24.68
C GLY A 124 1.68 11.97 -23.78
N LYS A 125 1.52 12.28 -22.49
CA LYS A 125 2.61 12.33 -21.51
C LYS A 125 2.83 10.95 -20.89
N LYS A 126 4.02 10.77 -20.29
CA LYS A 126 4.35 9.55 -19.55
C LYS A 126 3.32 9.30 -18.44
N SER A 127 2.59 8.21 -18.56
CA SER A 127 1.58 7.75 -17.59
C SER A 127 1.85 6.30 -17.20
N GLN A 128 1.24 5.86 -16.10
CA GLN A 128 1.31 4.48 -15.60
C GLN A 128 -0.01 3.72 -15.79
N ILE A 129 -1.05 4.40 -16.31
CA ILE A 129 -2.28 3.76 -16.74
C ILE A 129 -2.08 3.20 -18.15
N ASN A 130 -2.57 1.98 -18.38
CA ASN A 130 -2.55 1.31 -19.68
C ASN A 130 -3.98 1.20 -20.23
N GLN A 131 -4.12 0.82 -21.50
CA GLN A 131 -5.41 0.72 -22.16
C GLN A 131 -6.34 -0.27 -21.46
N GLU A 132 -5.83 -1.43 -21.05
CA GLU A 132 -6.59 -2.46 -20.34
C GLU A 132 -7.26 -1.92 -19.06
N ARG A 133 -6.54 -1.13 -18.26
CA ARG A 133 -7.11 -0.51 -17.05
C ARG A 133 -8.16 0.54 -17.37
N ILE A 134 -7.98 1.27 -18.47
CA ILE A 134 -8.99 2.24 -18.94
C ILE A 134 -10.27 1.49 -19.31
N ASP A 135 -10.16 0.44 -20.13
CA ASP A 135 -11.29 -0.36 -20.58
C ASP A 135 -12.04 -1.00 -19.40
N LEU A 136 -11.31 -1.49 -18.40
CA LEU A 136 -11.90 -2.02 -17.16
C LEU A 136 -12.66 -0.94 -16.38
N MET A 137 -12.12 0.28 -16.25
CA MET A 137 -12.80 1.38 -15.57
C MET A 137 -14.03 1.85 -16.37
N ASP A 138 -13.94 1.91 -17.69
CA ASP A 138 -15.06 2.24 -18.57
C ASP A 138 -16.18 1.18 -18.50
N SER A 139 -15.84 -0.10 -18.36
CA SER A 139 -16.81 -1.19 -18.22
C SER A 139 -17.75 -1.04 -17.01
N ILE A 140 -17.29 -0.32 -15.98
CA ILE A 140 -18.11 0.01 -14.80
C ILE A 140 -18.67 1.43 -14.86
N GLY A 141 -18.62 2.10 -16.01
CA GLY A 141 -19.10 3.47 -16.20
C GLY A 141 -18.34 4.48 -15.34
N PHE A 142 -17.02 4.32 -15.21
CA PHE A 142 -16.20 5.22 -14.41
C PHE A 142 -16.16 6.63 -14.98
N GLN A 143 -16.35 7.62 -14.11
CA GLN A 143 -16.23 9.04 -14.44
C GLN A 143 -14.80 9.55 -14.19
N TRP A 144 -14.07 9.76 -15.30
CA TRP A 144 -12.70 10.27 -15.36
C TRP A 144 -12.55 11.74 -14.93
#